data_AF-A0A1W9HRC3-F1
#
_entry.id   AF-A0A1W9HRC3-F1
#
_cell.length_a   1.000
_cell.length_b   1.000
_cell.length_c   1.000
_cell.angle_alpha   90.00
_cell.angle_beta   90.00
_cell.angle_gamma   90.00
#
_symmetry.space_group_name_H-M   'P 1'
#
loop_
_entity.id
_entity.type
_entity.pdbx_description
1 polymer ?
#
loop_
_entity_poly.entity_id
_entity_poly.type
_entity_poly.pdbx_seq_one_letter_code
_entity_poly.pdbx_strand_id
1 'polypeptide(L)'
;MIKSKLIYPRLIFGLITYATLYFFATVSFASEVKMIRLSEASVAKVFISTRGTVLSFPTKPSKVILGRANSFGIEYVENDLAISPLSLSARSNLFVYFFGRRFAFDLIATPESGTSVIQVRDALEIKPKDGKK
;
A
#
# COMPACT_ATOMS: atom_id res chain seq x y z
N MET A 1 20.47 -44.79 -41.80
CA MET A 1 19.36 -43.88 -42.17
C MET A 1 18.17 -44.00 -41.19
N ILE A 2 18.34 -43.90 -39.85
CA ILE A 2 17.22 -44.13 -38.88
C ILE A 2 17.35 -43.31 -37.56
N LYS A 3 18.04 -42.16 -37.52
CA LYS A 3 18.10 -41.33 -36.28
C LYS A 3 17.13 -40.15 -36.24
N SER A 4 16.53 -39.74 -37.37
CA SER A 4 15.72 -38.50 -37.43
C SER A 4 14.31 -38.62 -36.86
N LYS A 5 13.63 -39.76 -36.98
CA LYS A 5 12.19 -39.88 -36.61
C LYS A 5 11.91 -39.92 -35.10
N LEU A 6 12.89 -40.27 -34.26
CA LEU A 6 12.72 -40.38 -32.81
C LEU A 6 13.00 -39.06 -32.05
N ILE A 7 13.59 -38.07 -32.74
CA ILE A 7 14.01 -36.78 -32.18
C ILE A 7 12.86 -35.75 -32.24
N TYR A 8 12.01 -35.82 -33.26
CA TYR A 8 10.83 -34.96 -33.43
C TYR A 8 9.84 -34.97 -32.25
N PRO A 9 9.41 -36.14 -31.69
CA PRO A 9 8.44 -36.12 -30.60
C PRO A 9 9.02 -35.50 -29.31
N ARG A 10 10.34 -35.64 -29.06
CA ARG A 10 11.01 -35.01 -27.91
C ARG A 10 11.15 -33.50 -28.04
N LEU A 11 11.45 -33.01 -29.24
CA LEU A 11 11.48 -31.57 -29.55
C LEU A 11 10.09 -30.94 -29.47
N ILE A 12 9.06 -31.62 -29.99
CA ILE A 12 7.67 -31.14 -29.94
C ILE A 12 7.17 -31.11 -28.49
N PHE A 13 7.47 -32.13 -27.67
CA PHE A 13 7.10 -32.12 -26.26
C PHE A 13 7.80 -31.00 -25.49
N GLY A 14 9.09 -30.73 -25.79
CA GLY A 14 9.84 -29.61 -25.23
C GLY A 14 9.29 -28.23 -25.63
N LEU A 15 8.83 -28.09 -26.88
CA LEU A 15 8.18 -26.87 -27.37
C LEU A 15 6.81 -26.64 -26.72
N ILE A 16 6.03 -27.71 -26.53
CA ILE A 16 4.72 -27.64 -25.85
C ILE A 16 4.91 -27.28 -24.38
N THR A 17 5.85 -27.91 -23.67
CA THR A 17 6.13 -27.58 -22.26
C THR A 17 6.65 -26.14 -22.11
N TYR A 18 7.54 -25.69 -23.00
CA TYR A 18 8.01 -24.31 -23.02
C TYR A 18 6.86 -23.31 -23.28
N ALA A 19 5.98 -23.60 -24.24
CA ALA A 19 4.82 -22.76 -24.54
C ALA A 19 3.83 -22.70 -23.36
N THR A 20 3.60 -23.81 -22.66
CA THR A 20 2.74 -23.83 -21.46
C THR A 20 3.34 -23.07 -20.28
N LEU A 21 4.66 -23.14 -20.08
CA LEU A 21 5.36 -22.35 -19.05
C LEU A 21 5.31 -20.85 -19.33
N TYR A 22 5.33 -20.45 -20.61
CA TYR A 22 5.20 -19.05 -21.03
C TYR A 22 3.78 -18.51 -20.80
N PHE A 23 2.75 -19.34 -20.98
CA PHE A 23 1.36 -18.91 -20.80
C PHE A 23 0.95 -18.81 -19.31
N PHE A 24 1.67 -19.49 -18.42
CA PHE A 24 1.51 -19.39 -16.97
C PHE A 24 2.32 -18.26 -16.33
N ALA A 25 3.02 -17.43 -17.11
CA ALA A 25 3.60 -16.19 -16.61
C ALA A 25 2.46 -15.26 -16.15
N THR A 26 2.25 -15.23 -14.85
CA THR A 26 1.04 -14.76 -14.19
C THR A 26 0.81 -13.26 -14.35
N VAL A 27 -0.47 -12.89 -14.43
CA VAL A 27 -0.95 -11.52 -14.29
C VAL A 27 -0.73 -11.10 -12.83
N SER A 28 0.23 -10.20 -12.59
CA SER A 28 0.45 -9.59 -11.28
C SER A 28 -0.51 -8.42 -11.10
N PHE A 29 -1.43 -8.51 -10.13
CA PHE A 29 -2.28 -7.39 -9.75
C PHE A 29 -1.52 -6.50 -8.76
N ALA A 30 -0.86 -5.47 -9.29
CA ALA A 30 -0.30 -4.41 -8.45
C ALA A 30 -1.44 -3.50 -7.97
N SER A 31 -1.66 -3.45 -6.66
CA SER A 31 -2.59 -2.49 -6.06
C SER A 31 -2.01 -1.08 -6.16
N GLU A 32 -2.78 -0.13 -6.66
CA GLU A 32 -2.36 1.27 -6.82
C GLU A 32 -2.09 1.91 -5.45
N VAL A 33 -0.96 2.62 -5.34
CA VAL A 33 -0.61 3.37 -4.13
C VAL A 33 -1.40 4.67 -4.10
N LYS A 34 -2.26 4.84 -3.09
CA LYS A 34 -3.06 6.05 -2.95
C LYS A 34 -2.24 7.17 -2.32
N MET A 35 -2.17 8.33 -2.97
CA MET A 35 -1.53 9.51 -2.40
C MET A 35 -2.59 10.46 -1.83
N ILE A 36 -2.39 10.91 -0.59
CA ILE A 36 -3.25 11.91 0.05
C ILE A 36 -2.38 13.12 0.39
N ARG A 37 -2.77 14.29 -0.14
CA ARG A 37 -2.22 15.59 0.25
C ARG A 37 -3.06 16.17 1.36
N LEU A 38 -2.42 16.53 2.46
CA LEU A 38 -3.11 17.04 3.65
C LEU A 38 -2.76 18.49 3.91
N SER A 39 -3.75 19.20 4.47
CA SER A 39 -3.58 20.52 5.07
C SER A 39 -3.99 20.45 6.55
N GLU A 40 -3.50 21.36 7.40
CA GLU A 40 -3.86 21.41 8.82
C GLU A 40 -5.36 21.63 9.09
N ALA A 41 -6.07 22.25 8.14
CA ALA A 41 -7.49 22.53 8.26
C ALA A 41 -8.39 21.36 7.82
N SER A 42 -7.83 20.35 7.15
CA SER A 42 -8.60 19.25 6.56
C SER A 42 -8.51 17.97 7.38
N VAL A 43 -9.63 17.28 7.54
CA VAL A 43 -9.69 15.91 8.06
C VAL A 43 -9.78 14.94 6.88
N ALA A 44 -8.78 14.07 6.72
CA ALA A 44 -8.80 13.09 5.65
C ALA A 44 -9.48 11.79 6.07
N LYS A 45 -10.45 11.33 5.28
CA LYS A 45 -11.06 10.02 5.48
C LYS A 45 -10.13 8.93 4.96
N VAL A 46 -9.82 7.97 5.83
CA VAL A 46 -8.94 6.85 5.53
C VAL A 46 -9.67 5.54 5.82
N PHE A 47 -9.83 4.75 4.76
CA PHE A 47 -10.40 3.41 4.86
C PHE A 47 -9.29 2.41 5.19
N ILE A 48 -9.38 1.83 6.38
CA ILE A 48 -8.41 0.88 6.91
C ILE A 48 -8.88 -0.54 6.58
N SER A 49 -8.04 -1.27 5.86
CA SER A 49 -8.27 -2.68 5.54
C SER A 49 -8.24 -3.53 6.81
N THR A 50 -9.06 -4.58 6.88
CA THR A 50 -8.95 -5.61 7.93
C THR A 50 -7.63 -6.38 7.87
N ARG A 51 -6.92 -6.33 6.74
CA ARG A 51 -5.55 -6.86 6.59
C ARG A 51 -4.45 -5.90 7.05
N GLY A 52 -4.84 -4.71 7.54
CA GLY A 52 -3.94 -3.62 7.89
C GLY A 52 -3.71 -2.65 6.73
N THR A 53 -3.40 -1.40 7.09
CA THR A 53 -3.08 -0.31 6.18
C THR A 53 -1.85 0.43 6.69
N VAL A 54 -0.92 0.73 5.80
CA VAL A 54 0.29 1.52 6.09
C VAL A 54 0.09 2.95 5.62
N LEU A 55 0.26 3.90 6.53
CA LEU A 55 0.41 5.32 6.19
C LEU A 55 1.90 5.63 6.09
N SER A 56 2.35 5.98 4.88
CA SER A 56 3.75 6.30 4.63
C SER A 56 4.01 7.80 4.63
N PHE A 57 4.92 8.24 5.49
CA PHE A 57 5.27 9.65 5.68
C PHE A 57 6.66 9.94 5.12
N PRO A 58 6.93 11.16 4.64
CA PRO A 58 8.26 11.54 4.18
C PRO A 58 9.30 11.54 5.32
N THR A 59 8.84 11.71 6.56
CA THR A 59 9.65 11.68 7.78
C THR A 59 8.84 11.07 8.91
N LYS A 60 9.52 10.37 9.84
CA LYS A 60 8.88 9.80 11.03
C LYS A 60 8.04 10.84 11.79
N PRO A 61 6.76 10.56 12.07
CA PRO A 61 5.95 11.41 12.93
C PRO A 61 6.54 11.56 14.32
N SER A 62 6.53 12.78 14.86
CA SER A 62 7.00 13.06 16.22
C SER A 62 6.01 12.61 17.29
N LYS A 63 4.72 12.59 16.95
CA LYS A 63 3.65 12.14 17.84
C LYS A 63 2.45 11.63 17.06
N VAL A 64 1.83 10.57 17.56
CA VAL A 64 0.58 10.03 17.05
C VAL A 64 -0.38 9.87 18.21
N ILE A 65 -1.61 10.34 18.04
CA ILE A 65 -2.67 10.28 19.06
C ILE A 65 -3.91 9.67 18.43
N LEU A 66 -4.34 8.54 19.00
CA LEU A 66 -5.61 7.90 18.63
C LEU A 66 -6.72 8.45 19.53
N GLY A 67 -7.81 8.93 18.92
CA GLY A 67 -8.91 9.59 19.64
C GLY A 67 -9.71 8.62 20.51
N ARG A 68 -10.04 7.44 19.99
CA ARG A 68 -10.68 6.36 20.75
C ARG A 68 -9.68 5.24 21.00
N ALA A 69 -9.27 5.05 22.25
CA ALA A 69 -8.41 3.93 22.64
C ALA A 69 -9.03 2.58 22.24
N ASN A 70 -8.19 1.58 21.97
CA ASN A 70 -8.60 0.22 21.60
C ASN A 70 -9.54 0.11 20.38
N SER A 71 -9.60 1.14 19.53
CA SER A 71 -10.30 1.06 18.24
C SER A 71 -9.41 0.56 17.10
N PHE A 72 -8.15 0.99 17.10
CA PHE A 72 -7.12 0.62 16.14
C PHE A 72 -5.82 0.32 16.88
N GLY A 73 -5.08 -0.70 16.43
CA GLY A 73 -3.69 -0.89 16.76
C GLY A 73 -2.82 0.01 15.87
N ILE A 74 -1.85 0.67 16.48
CA ILE A 74 -0.91 1.57 15.80
C ILE A 74 0.51 1.11 16.10
N GLU A 75 1.30 0.88 15.06
CA GLU A 75 2.70 0.50 15.15
C GLU A 75 3.56 1.41 14.28
N TYR A 76 4.70 1.84 14.81
CA TYR A 76 5.66 2.63 14.06
C TYR A 76 6.61 1.70 13.31
N VAL A 77 6.70 1.86 12.00
CA VAL A 77 7.62 1.12 11.14
C VAL A 77 8.49 2.13 10.40
N GLU A 78 9.69 2.38 10.92
CA GLU A 78 10.57 3.45 10.43
C GLU A 78 9.88 4.83 10.41
N ASN A 79 9.57 5.33 9.21
CA ASN A 79 8.85 6.59 8.97
C ASN A 79 7.34 6.40 8.83
N ASP A 80 6.88 5.16 8.74
CA ASP A 80 5.51 4.79 8.43
C ASP A 80 4.72 4.40 9.69
N LEU A 81 3.40 4.41 9.58
CA LEU A 81 2.49 3.90 10.59
C LEU A 81 1.71 2.72 10.02
N ALA A 82 1.89 1.54 10.61
CA ALA A 82 1.03 0.40 10.38
C ALA A 82 -0.21 0.52 11.27
N ILE A 83 -1.39 0.45 10.66
CA ILE A 83 -2.68 0.63 11.32
C ILE A 83 -3.53 -0.60 11.05
N SER A 84 -4.03 -1.21 12.12
CA SER A 84 -4.91 -2.38 12.05
C SER A 84 -6.18 -2.14 12.87
N PRO A 85 -7.37 -2.46 12.34
CA PRO A 85 -8.61 -2.30 13.08
C PRO A 85 -8.72 -3.40 14.15
N LEU A 86 -9.15 -3.04 15.36
CA LEU A 86 -9.39 -4.00 16.44
C LEU A 86 -10.84 -4.53 16.45
N SER A 87 -11.70 -3.97 15.60
CA SER A 87 -13.08 -4.40 15.35
C SER A 87 -13.49 -4.09 13.92
N LEU A 88 -14.40 -4.88 13.33
CA LEU A 88 -14.91 -4.67 11.97
C LEU A 88 -15.69 -3.36 11.81
N SER A 89 -16.23 -2.81 12.90
CA SER A 89 -16.95 -1.54 12.93
C SER A 89 -16.15 -0.39 13.56
N ALA A 90 -14.82 -0.56 13.68
CA ALA A 90 -13.97 0.45 14.29
C ALA A 90 -13.98 1.76 13.49
N ARG A 91 -14.21 2.86 14.20
CA ARG A 91 -14.07 4.23 13.70
C ARG A 91 -13.47 5.12 14.77
N SER A 92 -12.49 5.95 14.39
CA SER A 92 -11.76 6.80 15.32
C SER A 92 -11.02 7.90 14.58
N ASN A 93 -10.74 9.00 15.29
CA ASN A 93 -9.85 10.02 14.79
C ASN A 93 -8.39 9.63 15.07
N LEU A 94 -7.49 9.93 14.15
CA LEU A 94 -6.05 9.85 14.34
C LEU A 94 -5.45 11.24 14.12
N PHE A 95 -4.64 11.70 15.07
CA PHE A 95 -3.89 12.93 14.95
C PHE A 95 -2.41 12.58 14.83
N VAL A 96 -1.80 13.02 13.73
CA VAL A 96 -0.38 12.77 13.46
C VAL A 96 0.34 14.10 13.40
N TYR A 97 1.44 14.20 14.14
CA TYR A 97 2.31 15.36 14.16
C TYR A 97 3.57 15.04 13.37
N PHE A 98 3.78 15.74 12.25
CA PHE A 98 5.02 15.67 11.48
C PHE A 98 5.31 17.05 10.88
N PHE A 99 6.59 17.39 10.71
CA PHE A 99 7.06 18.74 10.37
C PHE A 99 6.52 19.88 11.27
N GLY A 100 6.28 19.59 12.55
CA GLY A 100 5.75 20.59 13.50
C GLY A 100 4.26 20.95 13.29
N ARG A 101 3.58 20.27 12.36
CA ARG A 101 2.18 20.50 12.00
C ARG A 101 1.31 19.33 12.46
N ARG A 102 0.01 19.59 12.64
CA ARG A 102 -0.97 18.56 13.04
C ARG A 102 -1.86 18.20 11.85
N PHE A 103 -1.93 16.92 11.55
CA PHE A 103 -2.83 16.37 10.55
C PHE A 103 -3.85 15.45 11.20
N ALA A 104 -5.10 15.55 10.75
CA ALA A 104 -6.22 14.78 11.28
C ALA A 104 -6.74 13.79 10.25
N PHE A 105 -7.00 12.57 10.69
CA PHE A 105 -7.57 11.50 9.87
C PHE A 105 -8.81 10.93 10.55
N ASP A 106 -9.85 10.67 9.77
CA ASP A 106 -11.02 9.88 10.17
C ASP A 106 -10.81 8.44 9.67
N LEU A 107 -10.40 7.57 10.59
CA LEU A 107 -10.12 6.17 10.32
C LEU A 107 -11.42 5.36 10.34
N ILE A 108 -11.68 4.61 9.28
CA ILE A 108 -12.88 3.78 9.13
C ILE A 108 -12.44 2.37 8.75
N ALA A 109 -12.74 1.38 9.58
CA ALA A 109 -12.49 -0.02 9.25
C ALA A 109 -13.37 -0.44 8.06
N THR A 110 -12.78 -1.13 7.08
CA THR A 110 -13.51 -1.59 5.89
C THR A 110 -13.00 -2.99 5.47
N PRO A 111 -13.85 -4.03 5.51
CA PRO A 111 -13.44 -5.39 5.18
C PRO A 111 -13.09 -5.61 3.69
N GLU A 112 -13.74 -4.90 2.78
CA GLU A 112 -13.72 -5.23 1.35
C GLU A 112 -12.88 -4.29 0.47
N SER A 113 -12.56 -3.08 0.95
CA SER A 113 -12.03 -2.01 0.08
C SER A 113 -10.96 -1.12 0.73
N GLY A 114 -10.27 -1.60 1.76
CA GLY A 114 -9.18 -0.84 2.37
C GLY A 114 -7.93 -0.80 1.48
N THR A 115 -7.30 0.37 1.37
CA THR A 115 -6.01 0.51 0.67
C THR A 115 -4.89 -0.02 1.56
N SER A 116 -3.98 -0.82 1.01
CA SER A 116 -2.84 -1.38 1.77
C SER A 116 -1.80 -0.33 2.13
N VAL A 117 -1.48 0.59 1.21
CA VAL A 117 -0.46 1.62 1.40
C VAL A 117 -0.99 2.97 0.94
N ILE A 118 -0.88 3.96 1.81
CA ILE A 118 -1.29 5.34 1.56
C ILE A 118 -0.08 6.25 1.78
N GLN A 119 0.35 6.95 0.73
CA GLN A 119 1.38 7.97 0.86
C GLN A 119 0.77 9.27 1.36
N VAL A 120 1.22 9.71 2.53
CA VAL A 120 0.85 10.98 3.11
C VAL A 120 1.87 12.03 2.71
N ARG A 121 1.40 13.14 2.14
CA ARG A 121 2.21 14.30 1.76
C ARG A 121 1.59 15.58 2.28
N ASP A 122 2.42 16.55 2.60
CA ASP A 122 1.95 17.88 2.96
C ASP A 122 1.58 18.63 1.66
N ALA A 123 0.44 19.32 1.65
CA ALA A 123 0.05 20.19 0.54
C ALA A 123 1.03 21.35 0.33
N LEU A 124 1.75 21.78 1.37
CA LEU A 124 2.78 22.82 1.29
C LEU A 124 4.16 22.29 0.85
N GLU A 125 4.31 20.98 0.69
CA GLU A 125 5.56 20.36 0.23
C GLU A 125 5.81 20.75 -1.24
N ILE A 126 6.82 21.59 -1.47
CA ILE A 126 7.24 21.99 -2.81
C ILE A 126 7.85 20.75 -3.49
N LYS A 127 7.23 20.26 -4.58
CA LYS A 127 7.85 19.21 -5.39
C LYS A 127 9.25 19.67 -5.82
N PRO A 128 10.29 18.84 -5.68
CA PRO A 128 11.56 19.14 -6.34
C PRO A 128 11.28 19.32 -7.83
N LYS A 129 11.71 20.44 -8.42
CA LYS A 129 11.67 20.62 -9.87
C LYS A 129 12.48 19.47 -10.46
N ASP A 130 11.80 18.61 -11.20
CA ASP A 130 12.41 17.46 -11.86
C ASP A 130 13.62 17.96 -12.65
N GLY A 131 14.78 17.41 -12.31
CA GLY A 131 16.07 17.86 -12.81
C GLY A 131 16.21 17.50 -14.28
N LYS A 132 15.72 18.38 -15.17
CA LYS A 132 16.21 18.42 -16.54
C LYS A 132 17.68 18.85 -16.50
N LYS A 133 18.57 17.87 -16.59
CA LYS A 133 19.87 18.04 -17.24
C LYS A 133 19.79 17.39 -18.61
#